data_AF-A0A0J9W9Q2-F1
#
_entry.id   AF-A0A0J9W9Q2-F1
#
_cell.length_a   1.000
_cell.length_b   1.000
_cell.length_c   1.000
_cell.angle_alpha   90.00
_cell.angle_beta   90.00
_cell.angle_gamma   90.00
#
_symmetry.space_group_name_H-M   'P 1'
#
loop_
_entity.id
_entity.type
_entity.pdbx_description
1 polymer ?
#
loop_
_entity_poly.entity_id
_entity_poly.type
_entity_poly.pdbx_seq_one_letter_code
_entity_poly.pdbx_strand_id
1 'polypeptide(L)'
;MATEASEGSAASQSPASTSARTVTGKNNKKRASPSNNSEQPQKATKRRAARACVACRARKVRCDVIDGTPCGNCRWDKVECVVQESRRRRKYLPTASIGDQLLPTEAQLRCQTAFCNPIMNTADLRRPSNGSAISTNSIDSPGSFLSNSGHGNHVPHVNSEDVNYLQIKGALSIPILPLQNALLQAYIEYVHPYIPLMDLNNFLSIINTRDGQNGQTSLFLYQAVMFAASAFIVMKYLREGGYTTRKAACKSFFQKTRLLYDFDYESDRLILIQALLLMTYWYETLNDQKDTWHWMGMAISLAYTIGLHRNPGLTSMTPAKKKLRKRIWWWCCMRDRLIALGMRQPSRIKDEDFDVPMLEESDFEIEALPKDNTVIPASCTLVRNLDMQRELAIMCIAKAQVCVCISHMLKAQYSVFTRDIIKLENTTNSTIMLFPNKQLYNVESINKMDLELIAWAESLPTCCQNRTLTPLDVKDGRTTIAV
;
A
#
# COMPACT_ATOMS: atom_id res chain seq x y z
N MET A 1 38.52 2.77 -59.25
CA MET A 1 37.06 2.82 -59.50
C MET A 1 36.54 4.10 -58.85
N ALA A 2 35.57 4.76 -59.48
CA ALA A 2 35.25 6.17 -59.22
C ALA A 2 34.25 6.40 -58.07
N THR A 3 34.17 7.67 -57.66
CA THR A 3 33.27 8.23 -56.64
C THR A 3 32.33 9.27 -57.27
N GLU A 4 31.03 9.17 -57.02
CA GLU A 4 29.99 10.19 -57.27
C GLU A 4 28.94 10.05 -56.14
N ALA A 5 28.42 11.06 -55.42
CA ALA A 5 28.28 12.53 -55.58
C ALA A 5 26.96 13.02 -56.24
N SER A 6 26.55 14.27 -55.94
CA SER A 6 25.21 14.89 -56.13
C SER A 6 24.20 14.50 -55.01
N GLU A 7 23.55 15.37 -54.23
CA GLU A 7 22.97 16.74 -54.43
C GLU A 7 21.81 16.77 -55.45
N GLY A 8 20.69 17.47 -55.25
CA GLY A 8 20.19 18.21 -54.07
C GLY A 8 18.87 18.98 -54.37
N SER A 9 18.39 19.77 -53.38
CA SER A 9 17.32 20.78 -53.48
C SER A 9 15.82 20.36 -53.42
N ALA A 10 14.98 21.37 -53.14
CA ALA A 10 13.55 21.35 -52.79
C ALA A 10 12.63 21.55 -54.05
N ALA A 11 11.29 21.65 -54.02
CA ALA A 11 10.39 22.11 -52.95
C ALA A 11 8.88 21.83 -53.17
N SER A 12 8.16 21.70 -52.04
CA SER A 12 6.84 22.30 -51.74
C SER A 12 5.51 21.87 -52.44
N GLN A 13 4.44 22.01 -51.64
CA GLN A 13 2.99 22.14 -51.96
C GLN A 13 2.13 20.88 -52.22
N SER A 14 0.97 20.87 -51.57
CA SER A 14 -0.17 19.97 -51.79
C SER A 14 -1.18 20.62 -52.75
N PRO A 15 -2.17 19.87 -53.30
CA PRO A 15 -3.47 19.82 -52.60
C PRO A 15 -4.13 18.41 -52.65
N ALA A 16 -5.46 18.32 -52.47
CA ALA A 16 -6.17 17.10 -52.07
C ALA A 16 -7.38 16.73 -52.95
N SER A 17 -7.95 15.54 -52.66
CA SER A 17 -9.25 15.01 -53.13
C SER A 17 -9.32 14.63 -54.63
N THR A 18 -10.30 13.87 -55.13
CA THR A 18 -11.46 13.18 -54.51
C THR A 18 -11.75 11.87 -55.27
N SER A 19 -12.46 10.91 -54.67
CA SER A 19 -13.32 10.01 -55.47
C SER A 19 -14.51 9.47 -54.69
N ALA A 20 -15.69 9.54 -55.29
CA ALA A 20 -16.94 8.96 -54.81
C ALA A 20 -17.76 8.47 -56.02
N ARG A 21 -18.59 7.44 -55.87
CA ARG A 21 -19.49 6.95 -56.92
C ARG A 21 -20.83 6.47 -56.37
N THR A 22 -21.83 6.41 -57.25
CA THR A 22 -23.21 6.79 -56.89
C THR A 22 -24.21 5.64 -56.94
N VAL A 23 -25.30 5.81 -56.19
CA VAL A 23 -26.47 4.93 -56.04
C VAL A 23 -27.24 4.68 -57.34
N THR A 24 -27.73 3.45 -57.54
CA THR A 24 -29.07 3.16 -58.11
C THR A 24 -29.69 1.95 -57.38
N GLY A 25 -31.02 1.77 -57.47
CA GLY A 25 -31.74 0.66 -56.81
C GLY A 25 -33.15 0.46 -57.38
N LYS A 26 -33.94 -0.50 -56.85
CA LYS A 26 -35.33 -0.77 -57.27
C LYS A 26 -36.18 -1.42 -56.15
N ASN A 27 -37.49 -1.11 -56.14
CA ASN A 27 -38.51 -1.67 -55.26
C ASN A 27 -39.46 -2.62 -56.03
N ASN A 28 -40.00 -3.68 -55.39
CA ASN A 28 -41.46 -3.80 -55.14
C ASN A 28 -41.98 -5.13 -54.51
N LYS A 29 -42.73 -4.96 -53.41
CA LYS A 29 -44.03 -5.56 -53.02
C LYS A 29 -44.50 -6.96 -53.51
N LYS A 30 -44.78 -7.82 -52.51
CA LYS A 30 -46.01 -8.63 -52.25
C LYS A 30 -46.55 -9.66 -53.27
N ARG A 31 -46.63 -10.94 -52.83
CA ARG A 31 -47.92 -11.68 -52.65
C ARG A 31 -47.78 -12.72 -51.50
N ALA A 32 -48.77 -13.57 -51.23
CA ALA A 32 -48.94 -14.23 -49.92
C ALA A 32 -49.48 -15.68 -49.96
N SER A 33 -49.28 -16.41 -48.83
CA SER A 33 -50.05 -17.53 -48.21
C SER A 33 -50.52 -18.71 -49.07
N PRO A 34 -50.32 -19.97 -48.63
CA PRO A 34 -51.03 -20.56 -47.46
C PRO A 34 -50.18 -21.54 -46.60
N SER A 35 -50.66 -22.19 -45.51
CA SER A 35 -51.56 -21.79 -44.41
C SER A 35 -51.64 -22.89 -43.32
N ASN A 36 -51.69 -22.52 -42.03
CA ASN A 36 -52.05 -23.35 -40.86
C ASN A 36 -51.08 -24.53 -40.51
N ASN A 37 -51.01 -25.04 -39.27
CA ASN A 37 -51.91 -24.87 -38.11
C ASN A 37 -51.19 -24.95 -36.72
N SER A 38 -51.94 -24.64 -35.66
CA SER A 38 -51.72 -25.02 -34.23
C SER A 38 -50.44 -24.59 -33.49
N GLU A 39 -50.62 -23.50 -32.74
CA GLU A 39 -49.96 -23.01 -31.52
C GLU A 39 -49.20 -24.03 -30.61
N GLN A 40 -48.06 -23.58 -30.06
CA GLN A 40 -47.60 -23.97 -28.71
C GLN A 40 -47.00 -22.76 -27.94
N PRO A 41 -47.02 -22.74 -26.59
CA PRO A 41 -46.88 -21.51 -25.83
C PRO A 41 -45.43 -21.06 -25.59
N GLN A 42 -45.22 -19.74 -25.54
CA GLN A 42 -43.97 -19.15 -25.06
C GLN A 42 -43.70 -19.57 -23.60
N LYS A 43 -42.49 -20.09 -23.30
CA LYS A 43 -42.09 -20.48 -21.94
C LYS A 43 -41.86 -19.25 -21.05
N ALA A 44 -42.93 -18.72 -20.48
CA ALA A 44 -42.87 -17.71 -19.43
C ALA A 44 -42.05 -18.23 -18.23
N THR A 45 -40.91 -17.58 -17.96
CA THR A 45 -40.04 -17.90 -16.82
C THR A 45 -40.70 -17.45 -15.52
N LYS A 46 -41.45 -18.37 -14.89
CA LYS A 46 -42.16 -18.14 -13.62
C LYS A 46 -41.22 -17.50 -12.59
N ARG A 47 -41.55 -16.26 -12.16
CA ARG A 47 -40.85 -15.57 -11.05
C ARG A 47 -40.83 -16.48 -9.82
N ARG A 48 -39.73 -16.43 -9.06
CA ARG A 48 -39.58 -17.22 -7.82
C ARG A 48 -40.03 -16.39 -6.63
N ALA A 49 -40.80 -17.00 -5.72
CA ALA A 49 -41.10 -16.44 -4.41
C ALA A 49 -39.81 -16.01 -3.71
N ALA A 50 -39.70 -14.73 -3.33
CA ALA A 50 -38.50 -14.19 -2.68
C ALA A 50 -38.28 -14.79 -1.29
N ARG A 51 -39.37 -15.18 -0.60
CA ARG A 51 -39.36 -15.78 0.74
C ARG A 51 -40.46 -16.85 0.83
N ALA A 52 -40.20 -17.92 1.57
CA ALA A 52 -41.21 -18.94 1.87
C ALA A 52 -42.07 -18.54 3.09
N CYS A 53 -43.34 -18.92 3.10
CA CYS A 53 -44.20 -18.80 4.29
C CYS A 53 -43.74 -19.77 5.40
N VAL A 54 -44.20 -19.56 6.64
CA VAL A 54 -43.79 -20.37 7.80
C VAL A 54 -44.08 -21.86 7.60
N ALA A 55 -45.29 -22.24 7.20
CA ALA A 55 -45.67 -23.65 7.03
C ALA A 55 -44.99 -24.34 5.83
N CYS A 56 -44.99 -23.71 4.65
CA CYS A 56 -44.22 -24.18 3.48
C CYS A 56 -42.71 -24.34 3.84
N ARG A 57 -42.15 -23.48 4.72
CA ARG A 57 -40.75 -23.56 5.19
C ARG A 57 -40.50 -24.62 6.26
N ALA A 58 -41.40 -24.80 7.22
CA ALA A 58 -41.29 -25.80 8.29
C ALA A 58 -41.24 -27.23 7.72
N ARG A 59 -42.05 -27.49 6.68
CA ARG A 59 -42.04 -28.75 5.91
C ARG A 59 -40.85 -28.89 4.95
N LYS A 60 -39.94 -27.91 4.89
CA LYS A 60 -38.75 -27.84 4.01
C LYS A 60 -39.04 -28.01 2.49
N VAL A 61 -40.30 -27.83 2.06
CA VAL A 61 -40.71 -27.92 0.66
C VAL A 61 -40.56 -26.58 -0.07
N ARG A 62 -40.48 -26.62 -1.40
CA ARG A 62 -40.39 -25.40 -2.22
C ARG A 62 -41.69 -24.59 -2.12
N CYS A 63 -41.57 -23.33 -1.72
CA CYS A 63 -42.67 -22.37 -1.67
C CYS A 63 -42.75 -21.52 -2.94
N ASP A 64 -43.96 -21.14 -3.32
CA ASP A 64 -44.35 -20.44 -4.54
C ASP A 64 -45.19 -19.17 -4.28
N VAL A 65 -45.24 -18.69 -3.04
CA VAL A 65 -45.94 -17.44 -2.68
C VAL A 65 -45.25 -16.22 -3.30
N ILE A 66 -45.80 -15.73 -4.42
CA ILE A 66 -45.26 -14.59 -5.17
C ILE A 66 -46.15 -13.37 -4.97
N ASP A 67 -47.42 -13.43 -5.36
CA ASP A 67 -48.35 -12.28 -5.34
C ASP A 67 -49.68 -12.58 -4.60
N GLY A 68 -49.70 -13.52 -3.65
CA GLY A 68 -50.88 -13.78 -2.81
C GLY A 68 -50.78 -15.01 -1.90
N THR A 69 -51.29 -14.91 -0.67
CA THR A 69 -51.41 -16.02 0.29
C THR A 69 -52.74 -16.76 0.11
N PRO A 70 -52.80 -18.10 0.22
CA PRO A 70 -51.73 -19.04 0.60
C PRO A 70 -50.86 -19.58 -0.56
N CYS A 71 -49.62 -20.00 -0.25
CA CYS A 71 -48.75 -20.83 -1.13
C CYS A 71 -49.49 -22.11 -1.55
N GLY A 72 -49.16 -22.65 -2.73
CA GLY A 72 -49.84 -23.81 -3.31
C GLY A 72 -49.94 -24.96 -2.32
N ASN A 73 -48.81 -25.38 -1.73
CA ASN A 73 -48.78 -26.51 -0.80
C ASN A 73 -49.66 -26.24 0.44
N CYS A 74 -49.63 -25.04 1.03
CA CYS A 74 -50.49 -24.73 2.20
C CYS A 74 -51.98 -24.65 1.84
N ARG A 75 -52.33 -24.33 0.58
CA ARG A 75 -53.71 -24.42 0.08
C ARG A 75 -54.21 -25.86 0.02
N TRP A 76 -53.38 -26.77 -0.53
CA TRP A 76 -53.70 -28.19 -0.61
C TRP A 76 -53.72 -28.87 0.77
N ASP A 77 -52.72 -28.57 1.60
CA ASP A 77 -52.57 -29.08 2.97
C ASP A 77 -53.54 -28.43 3.97
N LYS A 78 -54.38 -27.48 3.53
CA LYS A 78 -55.36 -26.70 4.33
C LYS A 78 -54.80 -26.10 5.63
N VAL A 79 -53.60 -25.52 5.58
CA VAL A 79 -52.96 -24.84 6.73
C VAL A 79 -52.69 -23.36 6.47
N GLU A 80 -52.60 -22.58 7.55
CA GLU A 80 -52.36 -21.14 7.47
C GLU A 80 -50.99 -20.80 6.85
N CYS A 81 -50.98 -19.83 5.93
CA CYS A 81 -49.81 -19.45 5.14
C CYS A 81 -49.27 -18.07 5.53
N VAL A 82 -48.77 -17.94 6.75
CA VAL A 82 -48.20 -16.67 7.24
C VAL A 82 -46.85 -16.38 6.57
N VAL A 83 -46.70 -15.21 5.94
CA VAL A 83 -45.44 -14.68 5.39
C VAL A 83 -45.00 -13.49 6.24
N GLN A 84 -44.15 -13.73 7.25
CA GLN A 84 -43.71 -12.68 8.19
C GLN A 84 -42.80 -11.65 7.53
N GLU A 85 -43.10 -10.35 7.60
CA GLU A 85 -42.21 -9.27 7.17
C GLU A 85 -40.96 -9.09 8.06
N SER A 86 -39.92 -8.42 7.55
CA SER A 86 -38.65 -8.23 8.26
C SER A 86 -38.54 -6.83 8.87
N ARG A 87 -38.76 -6.71 10.18
CA ARG A 87 -38.69 -5.43 10.91
C ARG A 87 -37.25 -5.03 11.25
N ARG A 88 -36.59 -4.14 10.49
CA ARG A 88 -35.32 -3.50 10.93
C ARG A 88 -34.95 -2.16 10.28
N ARG A 89 -35.48 -1.04 10.81
CA ARG A 89 -34.74 0.25 10.87
C ARG A 89 -35.22 1.24 11.96
N ARG A 90 -35.09 0.87 13.23
CA ARG A 90 -34.90 1.80 14.38
C ARG A 90 -33.88 1.19 15.35
N LYS A 91 -33.13 2.03 16.08
CA LYS A 91 -32.31 1.67 17.25
C LYS A 91 -33.23 1.73 18.50
N TYR A 92 -32.94 1.16 19.68
CA TYR A 92 -31.67 1.09 20.41
C TYR A 92 -31.73 -0.03 21.49
N LEU A 93 -30.74 -0.96 21.54
CA LEU A 93 -30.29 -1.90 22.61
C LEU A 93 -31.30 -2.68 23.52
N PRO A 94 -30.90 -3.80 24.16
CA PRO A 94 -29.70 -4.65 24.02
C PRO A 94 -30.07 -6.00 23.33
N THR A 95 -29.51 -7.22 23.50
CA THR A 95 -28.42 -7.80 24.35
C THR A 95 -27.82 -9.05 23.65
N ALA A 96 -26.69 -9.57 24.17
CA ALA A 96 -26.19 -10.96 24.13
C ALA A 96 -26.02 -11.76 22.78
N SER A 97 -24.74 -12.00 22.46
CA SER A 97 -24.11 -13.26 21.95
C SER A 97 -24.54 -13.97 20.65
N ILE A 98 -23.54 -14.19 19.77
CA ILE A 98 -23.39 -15.31 18.80
C ILE A 98 -24.59 -15.49 17.84
N GLY A 99 -24.72 -14.71 16.76
CA GLY A 99 -23.96 -14.94 15.51
C GLY A 99 -24.91 -15.50 14.41
N ASP A 100 -24.49 -15.96 13.23
CA ASP A 100 -23.44 -15.48 12.31
C ASP A 100 -23.75 -16.07 10.90
N GLN A 101 -23.19 -15.69 9.75
CA GLN A 101 -22.22 -14.65 9.37
C GLN A 101 -22.58 -14.10 7.97
N LEU A 102 -22.08 -12.91 7.60
CA LEU A 102 -22.04 -12.42 6.21
C LEU A 102 -20.90 -11.40 6.07
N LEU A 103 -19.89 -11.64 5.22
CA LEU A 103 -18.71 -10.76 5.08
C LEU A 103 -19.09 -9.36 4.56
N PRO A 104 -18.94 -8.28 5.35
CA PRO A 104 -19.18 -6.92 4.88
C PRO A 104 -17.94 -6.32 4.22
N THR A 105 -18.12 -5.34 3.34
CA THR A 105 -17.03 -4.56 2.74
C THR A 105 -16.17 -3.85 3.80
N GLU A 106 -16.74 -3.54 4.97
CA GLU A 106 -16.03 -3.01 6.14
C GLU A 106 -15.00 -3.99 6.74
N ALA A 107 -15.19 -5.31 6.61
CA ALA A 107 -14.22 -6.30 7.07
C ALA A 107 -12.99 -6.38 6.15
N GLN A 108 -13.18 -6.24 4.83
CA GLN A 108 -12.06 -6.06 3.90
C GLN A 108 -11.28 -4.78 4.23
N LEU A 109 -11.99 -3.69 4.54
CA LEU A 109 -11.38 -2.43 4.96
C LEU A 109 -10.54 -2.58 6.25
N ARG A 110 -11.04 -3.34 7.25
CA ARG A 110 -10.31 -3.61 8.50
C ARG A 110 -9.10 -4.54 8.32
N CYS A 111 -9.17 -5.56 7.47
CA CYS A 111 -8.00 -6.39 7.19
C CYS A 111 -6.93 -5.62 6.41
N GLN A 112 -7.33 -4.77 5.46
CA GLN A 112 -6.41 -3.90 4.71
C GLN A 112 -5.68 -2.92 5.65
N THR A 113 -6.37 -2.28 6.59
CA THR A 113 -5.71 -1.37 7.53
C THR A 113 -4.81 -2.11 8.53
N ALA A 114 -5.29 -3.20 9.15
CA ALA A 114 -4.54 -3.89 10.20
C ALA A 114 -3.25 -4.56 9.71
N PHE A 115 -3.27 -5.25 8.56
CA PHE A 115 -2.12 -6.03 8.09
C PHE A 115 -1.12 -5.21 7.24
N CYS A 116 -1.57 -4.20 6.51
CA CYS A 116 -0.66 -3.36 5.70
C CYS A 116 -0.09 -2.16 6.46
N ASN A 117 -0.82 -1.62 7.44
CA ASN A 117 -0.51 -0.35 8.10
C ASN A 117 -0.75 -0.43 9.63
N PRO A 118 0.22 -0.91 10.44
CA PRO A 118 0.19 -0.75 11.91
C PRO A 118 0.26 0.73 12.38
N ILE A 119 0.29 1.67 11.43
CA ILE A 119 0.66 3.07 11.57
C ILE A 119 -0.54 4.01 11.78
N MET A 120 -1.77 3.59 11.45
CA MET A 120 -2.95 4.47 11.52
C MET A 120 -4.20 3.77 12.06
N ASN A 121 -4.49 3.96 13.37
CA ASN A 121 -5.78 3.59 13.96
C ASN A 121 -6.83 4.68 13.65
N THR A 122 -7.77 4.39 12.75
CA THR A 122 -8.67 5.40 12.15
C THR A 122 -9.97 5.61 12.93
N ALA A 123 -9.88 6.28 14.08
CA ALA A 123 -11.03 6.69 14.88
C ALA A 123 -11.27 8.21 14.84
N ASP A 124 -11.60 8.76 13.66
CA ASP A 124 -12.49 9.93 13.54
C ASP A 124 -12.81 10.24 12.06
N LEU A 125 -14.09 10.24 11.68
CA LEU A 125 -14.57 10.58 10.34
C LEU A 125 -15.53 11.78 10.38
N ARG A 126 -14.97 12.98 10.44
CA ARG A 126 -15.64 14.21 9.99
C ARG A 126 -14.70 15.02 9.08
N ARG A 127 -15.28 15.60 8.03
CA ARG A 127 -14.60 16.26 6.91
C ARG A 127 -14.16 17.69 7.30
N PRO A 128 -12.85 18.02 7.32
CA PRO A 128 -12.38 19.39 7.46
C PRO A 128 -12.30 20.09 6.09
N SER A 129 -12.39 21.42 6.10
CA SER A 129 -12.13 22.29 4.95
C SER A 129 -10.63 22.50 4.71
N ASN A 130 -10.27 23.12 3.58
CA ASN A 130 -8.88 23.51 3.27
C ASN A 130 -8.30 24.39 4.38
N GLY A 131 -7.17 23.97 4.96
CA GLY A 131 -6.35 24.79 5.85
C GLY A 131 -5.05 25.17 5.15
N SER A 132 -4.81 26.47 4.96
CA SER A 132 -3.54 26.98 4.44
C SER A 132 -2.49 26.97 5.55
N ALA A 133 -1.36 26.27 5.35
CA ALA A 133 -0.23 26.36 6.24
C ALA A 133 0.48 27.71 6.07
N ILE A 134 0.77 28.41 7.17
CA ILE A 134 1.48 29.69 7.17
C ILE A 134 2.98 29.41 7.24
N SER A 135 3.71 29.73 6.18
CA SER A 135 5.19 29.73 6.20
C SER A 135 5.70 30.91 7.01
N THR A 136 6.41 30.64 8.11
CA THR A 136 7.10 31.65 8.92
C THR A 136 8.59 31.64 8.59
N ASN A 137 9.03 32.63 7.80
CA ASN A 137 10.46 32.81 7.53
C ASN A 137 11.16 33.27 8.82
N SER A 138 12.17 32.52 9.26
CA SER A 138 13.10 32.89 10.32
C SER A 138 14.53 32.77 9.80
N ILE A 139 15.40 33.72 10.17
CA ILE A 139 16.69 33.95 9.51
C ILE A 139 17.80 33.30 10.35
N ASP A 140 17.97 31.99 10.16
CA ASP A 140 19.10 31.18 10.62
C ASP A 140 19.20 30.00 9.64
N SER A 141 20.11 30.05 8.66
CA SER A 141 20.17 29.20 7.45
C SER A 141 19.86 27.71 7.69
N PRO A 142 18.58 27.26 7.58
CA PRO A 142 18.15 26.08 8.32
C PRO A 142 18.24 24.78 7.51
N GLY A 143 19.01 24.76 6.41
CA GLY A 143 18.97 23.71 5.39
C GLY A 143 20.28 23.41 4.65
N SER A 144 21.44 23.89 5.12
CA SER A 144 22.72 23.63 4.43
C SER A 144 23.12 22.14 4.43
N PHE A 145 22.65 21.37 5.42
CA PHE A 145 22.74 19.91 5.46
C PHE A 145 21.83 19.17 4.46
N LEU A 146 20.96 19.88 3.74
CA LEU A 146 20.09 19.30 2.73
C LEU A 146 20.67 19.59 1.35
N SER A 147 20.95 18.54 0.57
CA SER A 147 21.31 18.73 -0.83
C SER A 147 20.17 19.42 -1.58
N ASN A 148 20.51 20.13 -2.66
CA ASN A 148 19.57 20.80 -3.56
C ASN A 148 18.68 21.92 -2.94
N SER A 149 18.88 22.29 -1.67
CA SER A 149 17.89 23.07 -0.91
C SER A 149 17.92 24.59 -1.09
N GLY A 150 17.40 25.04 -2.24
CA GLY A 150 16.57 26.25 -2.33
C GLY A 150 17.26 27.62 -2.26
N HIS A 151 18.56 27.69 -2.00
CA HIS A 151 19.33 28.95 -2.02
C HIS A 151 20.47 28.85 -3.04
N GLY A 152 20.26 29.42 -4.23
CA GLY A 152 21.25 29.49 -5.32
C GLY A 152 21.47 28.19 -6.12
N ASN A 153 21.55 27.04 -5.44
CA ASN A 153 21.85 25.75 -6.08
C ASN A 153 20.61 25.13 -6.74
N HIS A 154 20.34 25.55 -7.97
CA HIS A 154 19.41 24.93 -8.92
C HIS A 154 19.75 23.44 -9.13
N VAL A 155 18.77 22.54 -9.02
CA VAL A 155 18.96 21.13 -9.37
C VAL A 155 19.16 21.04 -10.88
N PRO A 156 20.32 20.62 -11.43
CA PRO A 156 20.68 20.95 -12.82
C PRO A 156 19.68 20.49 -13.90
N HIS A 157 18.85 19.48 -13.62
CA HIS A 157 17.86 18.92 -14.54
C HIS A 157 16.40 19.36 -14.31
N VAL A 158 16.07 20.06 -13.21
CA VAL A 158 14.70 20.55 -12.93
C VAL A 158 14.63 22.03 -13.30
N ASN A 159 13.73 22.41 -14.22
CA ASN A 159 13.68 23.78 -14.72
C ASN A 159 13.17 24.81 -13.69
N SER A 160 13.39 26.10 -13.97
CA SER A 160 13.07 27.21 -13.07
C SER A 160 11.57 27.43 -12.82
N GLU A 161 10.69 27.08 -13.77
CA GLU A 161 9.23 27.18 -13.60
C GLU A 161 8.74 26.11 -12.63
N ASP A 162 9.24 24.89 -12.76
CA ASP A 162 8.95 23.77 -11.86
C ASP A 162 9.51 24.01 -10.45
N VAL A 163 10.73 24.53 -10.32
CA VAL A 163 11.29 24.95 -9.02
C VAL A 163 10.41 26.01 -8.35
N ASN A 164 9.93 27.01 -9.10
CA ASN A 164 9.00 28.01 -8.58
C ASN A 164 7.65 27.39 -8.17
N TYR A 165 7.11 26.45 -8.96
CA TYR A 165 5.89 25.72 -8.60
C TYR A 165 6.08 24.91 -7.30
N LEU A 166 7.18 24.17 -7.17
CA LEU A 166 7.53 23.39 -5.97
C LEU A 166 7.70 24.30 -4.74
N GLN A 167 8.26 25.50 -4.90
CA GLN A 167 8.35 26.51 -3.85
C GLN A 167 6.96 27.03 -3.44
N ILE A 168 6.10 27.39 -4.39
CA ILE A 168 4.73 27.87 -4.15
C ILE A 168 3.86 26.79 -3.49
N LYS A 169 4.08 25.50 -3.81
CA LYS A 169 3.43 24.37 -3.11
C LYS A 169 4.07 24.03 -1.76
N GLY A 170 5.19 24.66 -1.40
CA GLY A 170 5.93 24.37 -0.17
C GLY A 170 6.58 22.98 -0.15
N ALA A 171 6.78 22.33 -1.30
CA ALA A 171 7.49 21.06 -1.38
C ALA A 171 8.97 21.23 -0.98
N LEU A 172 9.55 22.39 -1.28
CA LEU A 172 10.91 22.76 -0.91
C LEU A 172 11.05 23.27 0.54
N SER A 173 9.94 23.50 1.26
CA SER A 173 10.01 24.00 2.64
C SER A 173 9.97 22.90 3.69
N ILE A 174 10.88 22.98 4.67
CA ILE A 174 10.94 22.11 5.84
C ILE A 174 10.19 22.74 7.04
N PRO A 175 9.78 21.95 8.06
CA PRO A 175 9.15 22.48 9.27
C PRO A 175 10.07 23.38 10.12
N ILE A 176 9.50 24.07 11.11
CA ILE A 176 10.27 24.70 12.20
C ILE A 176 11.03 23.67 13.04
N LEU A 177 12.17 24.05 13.63
CA LEU A 177 13.08 23.14 14.36
C LEU A 177 12.40 22.25 15.42
N PRO A 178 11.48 22.73 16.29
CA PRO A 178 10.83 21.87 17.29
C PRO A 178 10.00 20.76 16.65
N LEU A 179 9.36 21.03 15.51
CA LEU A 179 8.58 20.05 14.76
C LEU A 179 9.50 19.10 13.97
N GLN A 180 10.64 19.57 13.42
CA GLN A 180 11.64 18.68 12.82
C GLN A 180 12.14 17.65 13.85
N ASN A 181 12.62 18.10 15.01
CA ASN A 181 13.21 17.22 16.02
C ASN A 181 12.18 16.22 16.57
N ALA A 182 10.93 16.65 16.82
CA ALA A 182 9.86 15.76 17.25
C ALA A 182 9.40 14.77 16.17
N LEU A 183 9.49 15.11 14.88
CA LEU A 183 9.28 14.16 13.77
C LEU A 183 10.44 13.17 13.66
N LEU A 184 11.70 13.61 13.82
CA LEU A 184 12.86 12.71 13.81
C LEU A 184 12.81 11.71 14.97
N GLN A 185 12.45 12.15 16.18
CA GLN A 185 12.21 11.23 17.31
C GLN A 185 11.11 10.22 16.98
N ALA A 186 9.96 10.66 16.44
CA ALA A 186 8.87 9.77 16.07
C ALA A 186 9.22 8.81 14.92
N TYR A 187 10.12 9.20 14.01
CA TYR A 187 10.68 8.29 13.00
C TYR A 187 11.51 7.18 13.65
N ILE A 188 12.41 7.55 14.57
CA ILE A 188 13.30 6.61 15.28
C ILE A 188 12.50 5.62 16.13
N GLU A 189 11.47 6.08 16.84
CA GLU A 189 10.73 5.27 17.81
C GLU A 189 9.67 4.38 17.16
N TYR A 190 9.08 4.79 16.03
CA TYR A 190 7.89 4.11 15.48
C TYR A 190 7.95 3.76 13.98
N VAL A 191 8.93 4.28 13.22
CA VAL A 191 9.07 4.03 11.77
C VAL A 191 10.28 3.12 11.51
N HIS A 192 11.47 3.60 11.84
CA HIS A 192 12.74 2.90 11.61
C HIS A 192 12.79 1.45 12.14
N PRO A 193 12.24 1.11 13.33
CA PRO A 193 12.29 -0.25 13.87
C PRO A 193 11.61 -1.30 13.00
N TYR A 194 10.57 -0.90 12.24
CA TYR A 194 9.88 -1.75 11.28
C TYR A 194 10.42 -1.61 9.84
N ILE A 195 11.25 -0.58 9.60
CA ILE A 195 11.61 0.00 8.30
C ILE A 195 13.08 0.54 8.30
N PRO A 196 14.12 -0.31 8.54
CA PRO A 196 15.51 0.13 8.66
C PRO A 196 16.18 0.36 7.28
N LEU A 197 15.61 1.28 6.49
CA LEU A 197 15.96 1.54 5.09
C LEU A 197 17.24 2.37 4.88
N MET A 198 17.86 2.90 5.93
CA MET A 198 19.01 3.80 5.85
C MET A 198 19.99 3.58 7.01
N ASP A 199 21.21 4.09 6.86
CA ASP A 199 22.13 4.31 7.97
C ASP A 199 21.62 5.49 8.80
N LEU A 200 21.12 5.18 10.00
CA LEU A 200 20.48 6.16 10.88
C LEU A 200 21.49 7.07 11.59
N ASN A 201 22.67 6.56 11.96
CA ASN A 201 23.68 7.35 12.66
C ASN A 201 24.32 8.38 11.72
N ASN A 202 24.64 8.01 10.48
CA ASN A 202 25.12 8.95 9.48
C ASN A 202 24.06 10.02 9.14
N PHE A 203 22.79 9.62 8.96
CA PHE A 203 21.67 10.54 8.71
C PHE A 203 21.50 11.54 9.87
N LEU A 204 21.52 11.08 11.12
CA LEU A 204 21.39 11.94 12.30
C LEU A 204 22.62 12.80 12.57
N SER A 205 23.83 12.37 12.17
CA SER A 205 25.06 13.18 12.26
C SER A 205 24.98 14.41 11.34
N ILE A 206 24.61 14.21 10.08
CA ILE A 206 24.38 15.28 9.08
C ILE A 206 23.34 16.30 9.58
N ILE A 207 22.26 15.81 10.20
CA ILE A 207 21.18 16.68 10.73
C ILE A 207 21.59 17.36 12.05
N ASN A 208 22.58 16.85 12.79
CA ASN A 208 23.04 17.47 14.03
C ASN A 208 23.87 18.73 13.78
N THR A 209 24.78 18.74 12.81
CA THR A 209 25.61 19.93 12.52
C THR A 209 24.88 20.98 11.71
N ARG A 210 23.91 20.58 10.86
CA ARG A 210 23.06 21.43 9.99
C ARG A 210 23.77 22.30 8.94
N ASP A 211 25.07 22.45 9.04
CA ASP A 211 25.97 23.25 8.20
C ASP A 211 26.31 22.60 6.84
N GLY A 212 26.19 21.28 6.71
CA GLY A 212 26.60 20.53 5.54
C GLY A 212 28.08 20.10 5.53
N GLN A 213 28.86 20.41 6.58
CA GLN A 213 30.28 20.05 6.67
C GLN A 213 30.49 18.54 6.83
N ASN A 214 29.62 17.88 7.62
CA ASN A 214 29.58 16.42 7.76
C ASN A 214 28.87 15.72 6.58
N GLY A 215 28.71 16.40 5.44
CA GLY A 215 27.97 15.92 4.28
C GLY A 215 26.52 16.41 4.25
N GLN A 216 25.76 15.93 3.26
CA GLN A 216 24.37 16.33 3.03
C GLN A 216 23.44 15.13 2.86
N THR A 217 22.15 15.33 3.18
CA THR A 217 21.09 14.36 2.92
C THR A 217 20.07 14.90 1.92
N SER A 218 19.40 14.02 1.19
CA SER A 218 18.41 14.41 0.19
C SER A 218 17.18 15.06 0.82
N LEU A 219 16.76 16.21 0.29
CA LEU A 219 15.50 16.85 0.64
C LEU A 219 14.29 15.91 0.37
N PHE A 220 14.33 15.10 -0.68
CA PHE A 220 13.25 14.14 -0.97
C PHE A 220 13.16 13.05 0.10
N LEU A 221 14.31 12.49 0.50
CA LEU A 221 14.39 11.53 1.61
C LEU A 221 13.94 12.16 2.93
N TYR A 222 14.36 13.39 3.19
CA TYR A 222 14.00 14.13 4.39
C TYR A 222 12.49 14.37 4.49
N GLN A 223 11.83 14.82 3.40
CA GLN A 223 10.37 14.96 3.36
C GLN A 223 9.67 13.59 3.54
N ALA A 224 10.20 12.50 2.97
CA ALA A 224 9.66 11.16 3.15
C ALA A 224 9.76 10.65 4.61
N VAL A 225 10.85 10.97 5.31
CA VAL A 225 11.05 10.72 6.74
C VAL A 225 10.06 11.53 7.59
N MET A 226 9.93 12.85 7.33
CA MET A 226 8.94 13.71 7.98
C MET A 226 7.51 13.21 7.76
N PHE A 227 7.20 12.74 6.54
CA PHE A 227 5.93 12.11 6.20
C PHE A 227 5.65 10.87 7.06
N ALA A 228 6.56 9.88 7.07
CA ALA A 228 6.32 8.64 7.79
C ALA A 228 6.18 8.87 9.31
N ALA A 229 6.97 9.78 9.88
CA ALA A 229 6.89 10.18 11.29
C ALA A 229 5.57 10.87 11.69
N SER A 230 4.96 11.60 10.76
CA SER A 230 3.77 12.43 11.05
C SER A 230 2.54 11.64 11.52
N ALA A 231 2.51 10.33 11.29
CA ALA A 231 1.47 9.44 11.79
C ALA A 231 1.58 9.13 13.30
N PHE A 232 2.78 9.24 13.88
CA PHE A 232 3.04 8.85 15.28
C PHE A 232 3.22 10.04 16.22
N ILE A 233 3.79 11.14 15.72
CA ILE A 233 4.11 12.33 16.51
C ILE A 233 2.96 12.81 17.41
N VAL A 234 3.35 13.29 18.60
CA VAL A 234 2.46 13.89 19.61
C VAL A 234 1.78 15.13 19.03
N MET A 235 0.44 15.17 19.13
CA MET A 235 -0.41 16.19 18.48
C MET A 235 -0.09 17.64 18.89
N LYS A 236 0.62 17.87 20.01
CA LYS A 236 1.13 19.19 20.43
C LYS A 236 1.95 19.85 19.32
N TYR A 237 3.03 19.20 18.87
CA TYR A 237 3.96 19.73 17.88
C TYR A 237 3.28 19.94 16.51
N LEU A 238 2.30 19.10 16.17
CA LEU A 238 1.50 19.30 14.97
C LEU A 238 0.65 20.57 15.03
N ARG A 239 0.03 20.87 16.18
CA ARG A 239 -0.73 22.13 16.38
C ARG A 239 0.18 23.36 16.36
N GLU A 240 1.37 23.26 16.94
CA GLU A 240 2.40 24.30 16.90
C GLU A 240 2.90 24.56 15.47
N GLY A 241 2.95 23.51 14.62
CA GLY A 241 3.13 23.62 13.17
C GLY A 241 1.89 23.99 12.36
N GLY A 242 0.80 24.44 12.99
CA GLY A 242 -0.44 24.89 12.33
C GLY A 242 -1.40 23.78 11.87
N TYR A 243 -1.14 22.51 12.16
CA TYR A 243 -2.00 21.40 11.74
C TYR A 243 -3.11 21.10 12.75
N THR A 244 -4.37 21.23 12.30
CA THR A 244 -5.57 20.96 13.10
C THR A 244 -5.77 19.48 13.44
N THR A 245 -5.36 18.58 12.56
CA THR A 245 -5.50 17.12 12.73
C THR A 245 -4.27 16.38 12.20
N ARG A 246 -4.00 15.21 12.76
CA ARG A 246 -2.95 14.30 12.28
C ARG A 246 -3.10 13.96 10.79
N LYS A 247 -4.31 13.60 10.32
CA LYS A 247 -4.52 13.27 8.89
C LYS A 247 -4.20 14.46 7.97
N ALA A 248 -4.44 15.70 8.39
CA ALA A 248 -4.04 16.90 7.64
C ALA A 248 -2.51 17.06 7.58
N ALA A 249 -1.79 16.82 8.68
CA ALA A 249 -0.32 16.81 8.70
C ALA A 249 0.24 15.72 7.78
N CYS A 250 -0.20 14.47 7.93
CA CYS A 250 0.23 13.35 7.09
C CYS A 250 -0.02 13.62 5.61
N LYS A 251 -1.19 14.16 5.25
CA LYS A 251 -1.49 14.54 3.87
C LYS A 251 -0.55 15.63 3.37
N SER A 252 -0.26 16.65 4.18
CA SER A 252 0.65 17.74 3.81
C SER A 252 2.07 17.23 3.53
N PHE A 253 2.65 16.43 4.41
CA PHE A 253 3.98 15.85 4.20
C PHE A 253 4.02 14.84 3.04
N PHE A 254 2.97 14.02 2.88
CA PHE A 254 2.84 13.14 1.72
C PHE A 254 2.80 13.94 0.41
N GLN A 255 2.04 15.04 0.36
CA GLN A 255 1.96 15.91 -0.82
C GLN A 255 3.29 16.60 -1.13
N LYS A 256 4.04 17.09 -0.13
CA LYS A 256 5.40 17.61 -0.34
C LYS A 256 6.33 16.58 -0.95
N THR A 257 6.37 15.39 -0.33
CA THR A 257 7.18 14.25 -0.80
C THR A 257 6.79 13.86 -2.23
N ARG A 258 5.51 13.62 -2.47
CA ARG A 258 4.97 13.26 -3.79
C ARG A 258 5.29 14.32 -4.85
N LEU A 259 5.26 15.61 -4.53
CA LEU A 259 5.59 16.67 -5.51
C LEU A 259 7.06 16.61 -5.94
N LEU A 260 7.99 16.34 -5.03
CA LEU A 260 9.40 16.13 -5.41
C LEU A 260 9.58 14.90 -6.31
N TYR A 261 8.78 13.85 -6.11
CA TYR A 261 8.77 12.67 -6.99
C TYR A 261 8.11 12.93 -8.35
N ASP A 262 6.94 13.57 -8.38
CA ASP A 262 6.15 13.84 -9.60
C ASP A 262 6.84 14.89 -10.52
N PHE A 263 7.95 15.51 -10.09
CA PHE A 263 8.81 16.44 -10.83
C PHE A 263 10.29 15.98 -10.93
N ASP A 264 10.55 14.67 -10.75
CA ASP A 264 11.88 14.04 -10.90
C ASP A 264 13.03 14.72 -10.11
N TYR A 265 12.74 15.35 -8.97
CA TYR A 265 13.68 16.19 -8.22
C TYR A 265 14.88 15.43 -7.62
N GLU A 266 14.71 14.13 -7.38
CA GLU A 266 15.78 13.22 -6.93
C GLU A 266 16.21 12.30 -8.07
N SER A 267 17.52 12.11 -8.24
CA SER A 267 18.12 11.28 -9.28
C SER A 267 18.86 10.04 -8.75
N ASP A 268 19.22 10.00 -7.47
CA ASP A 268 19.74 8.79 -6.85
C ASP A 268 18.61 7.75 -6.69
N ARG A 269 18.69 6.70 -7.50
CA ARG A 269 17.69 5.62 -7.53
C ARG A 269 17.59 4.83 -6.21
N LEU A 270 18.64 4.77 -5.39
CA LEU A 270 18.56 4.15 -4.06
C LEU A 270 17.73 5.04 -3.12
N ILE A 271 17.91 6.35 -3.18
CA ILE A 271 17.11 7.33 -2.43
C ILE A 271 15.66 7.33 -2.92
N LEU A 272 15.43 7.27 -4.24
CA LEU A 272 14.09 7.10 -4.81
C LEU A 272 13.39 5.87 -4.23
N ILE A 273 14.08 4.72 -4.18
CA ILE A 273 13.56 3.50 -3.56
C ILE A 273 13.24 3.73 -2.08
N GLN A 274 14.19 4.24 -1.27
CA GLN A 274 13.98 4.48 0.17
C GLN A 274 12.73 5.34 0.45
N ALA A 275 12.56 6.45 -0.28
CA ALA A 275 11.42 7.34 -0.13
C ALA A 275 10.11 6.72 -0.64
N LEU A 276 10.11 6.03 -1.79
CA LEU A 276 8.93 5.32 -2.32
C LEU A 276 8.46 4.22 -1.36
N LEU A 277 9.38 3.49 -0.75
CA LEU A 277 9.10 2.45 0.24
C LEU A 277 8.46 3.05 1.51
N LEU A 278 8.91 4.21 1.98
CA LEU A 278 8.21 4.97 3.03
C LEU A 278 6.80 5.42 2.57
N MET A 279 6.66 5.94 1.34
CA MET A 279 5.38 6.37 0.77
C MET A 279 4.33 5.25 0.67
N THR A 280 4.71 3.97 0.63
CA THR A 280 3.73 2.84 0.64
C THR A 280 2.80 2.84 1.85
N TYR A 281 3.19 3.47 2.97
CA TYR A 281 2.34 3.62 4.15
C TYR A 281 1.24 4.68 4.01
N TRP A 282 1.24 5.52 2.98
CA TRP A 282 0.13 6.44 2.73
C TRP A 282 -1.09 5.74 2.12
N TYR A 283 -2.27 6.19 2.52
CA TYR A 283 -3.55 5.79 1.97
C TYR A 283 -4.58 6.89 2.23
N GLU A 284 -5.12 7.55 1.20
CA GLU A 284 -6.17 8.55 1.39
C GLU A 284 -7.57 7.98 1.15
N THR A 285 -7.76 7.24 0.04
CA THR A 285 -9.03 6.62 -0.37
C THR A 285 -8.86 5.27 -1.09
N LEU A 286 -9.95 4.49 -1.17
CA LEU A 286 -10.06 3.26 -1.97
C LEU A 286 -9.84 3.45 -3.48
N ASN A 287 -9.82 4.69 -3.98
CA ASN A 287 -9.84 5.01 -5.41
C ASN A 287 -8.69 5.97 -5.81
N ASP A 288 -7.63 6.03 -5.00
CA ASP A 288 -6.42 6.80 -5.30
C ASP A 288 -5.69 6.17 -6.50
N GLN A 289 -5.40 6.96 -7.55
CA GLN A 289 -4.69 6.48 -8.75
C GLN A 289 -3.24 6.03 -8.48
N LYS A 290 -2.66 6.51 -7.38
CA LYS A 290 -1.33 6.13 -6.89
C LYS A 290 -1.50 5.58 -5.47
N ASP A 291 -2.02 4.36 -5.36
CA ASP A 291 -2.25 3.65 -4.11
C ASP A 291 -0.96 3.00 -3.57
N THR A 292 -1.05 2.34 -2.41
CA THR A 292 0.03 1.53 -1.81
C THR A 292 0.62 0.52 -2.81
N TRP A 293 -0.20 -0.12 -3.65
CA TRP A 293 0.28 -1.08 -4.65
C TRP A 293 1.07 -0.40 -5.78
N HIS A 294 0.65 0.78 -6.25
CA HIS A 294 1.40 1.59 -7.23
C HIS A 294 2.80 1.96 -6.72
N TRP A 295 2.89 2.56 -5.53
CA TRP A 295 4.20 2.98 -4.97
C TRP A 295 5.15 1.80 -4.76
N MET A 296 4.62 0.66 -4.31
CA MET A 296 5.39 -0.59 -4.22
C MET A 296 5.90 -1.06 -5.59
N GLY A 297 5.07 -0.93 -6.64
CA GLY A 297 5.46 -1.27 -8.01
C GLY A 297 6.61 -0.42 -8.55
N MET A 298 6.57 0.90 -8.30
CA MET A 298 7.67 1.81 -8.68
C MET A 298 8.96 1.48 -7.92
N ALA A 299 8.89 1.25 -6.61
CA ALA A 299 10.05 0.88 -5.81
C ALA A 299 10.69 -0.44 -6.26
N ILE A 300 9.88 -1.47 -6.58
CA ILE A 300 10.36 -2.76 -7.09
C ILE A 300 10.99 -2.61 -8.47
N SER A 301 10.38 -1.83 -9.38
CA SER A 301 10.94 -1.56 -10.70
C SER A 301 12.33 -0.92 -10.62
N LEU A 302 12.49 0.11 -9.77
CA LEU A 302 13.79 0.74 -9.52
C LEU A 302 14.79 -0.22 -8.84
N ALA A 303 14.33 -1.04 -7.89
CA ALA A 303 15.17 -2.04 -7.20
C ALA A 303 15.73 -3.10 -8.15
N TYR A 304 14.94 -3.58 -9.12
CA TYR A 304 15.44 -4.41 -10.21
C TYR A 304 16.41 -3.63 -11.10
N THR A 305 16.04 -2.41 -11.51
CA THR A 305 16.85 -1.53 -12.39
C THR A 305 18.27 -1.29 -11.88
N ILE A 306 18.47 -1.11 -10.56
CA ILE A 306 19.80 -0.91 -9.97
C ILE A 306 20.46 -2.18 -9.41
N GLY A 307 19.87 -3.37 -9.62
CA GLY A 307 20.44 -4.63 -9.15
C GLY A 307 20.43 -4.81 -7.62
N LEU A 308 19.35 -4.43 -6.93
CA LEU A 308 19.16 -4.81 -5.51
C LEU A 308 18.82 -6.29 -5.33
N HIS A 309 18.18 -6.91 -6.33
CA HIS A 309 17.84 -8.33 -6.40
C HIS A 309 19.05 -9.27 -6.59
N ARG A 310 20.28 -8.74 -6.59
CA ARG A 310 21.51 -9.48 -6.83
C ARG A 310 22.40 -9.50 -5.60
N ASN A 311 22.96 -10.67 -5.31
CA ASN A 311 23.80 -10.95 -4.16
C ASN A 311 24.97 -9.95 -4.10
N PRO A 312 24.99 -9.06 -3.09
CA PRO A 312 25.98 -8.00 -3.05
C PRO A 312 27.39 -8.52 -2.70
N GLY A 313 27.52 -9.78 -2.25
CA GLY A 313 28.79 -10.40 -1.85
C GLY A 313 29.88 -10.28 -2.90
N LEU A 314 29.55 -10.59 -4.16
CA LEU A 314 30.50 -10.59 -5.29
C LEU A 314 30.84 -9.18 -5.84
N THR A 315 30.18 -8.13 -5.37
CA THR A 315 30.39 -6.76 -5.89
C THR A 315 31.62 -6.08 -5.29
N SER A 316 32.18 -5.09 -5.99
CA SER A 316 33.28 -4.24 -5.51
C SER A 316 32.85 -3.13 -4.52
N MET A 317 31.60 -3.15 -4.05
CA MET A 317 31.06 -2.12 -3.16
C MET A 317 31.64 -2.21 -1.74
N THR A 318 31.67 -1.08 -1.01
CA THR A 318 32.06 -1.06 0.41
C THR A 318 31.10 -1.91 1.26
N PRO A 319 31.54 -2.50 2.39
CA PRO A 319 30.68 -3.34 3.24
C PRO A 319 29.37 -2.67 3.65
N ALA A 320 29.42 -1.40 4.09
CA ALA A 320 28.22 -0.63 4.43
C ALA A 320 27.21 -0.53 3.25
N LYS A 321 27.70 -0.28 2.03
CA LYS A 321 26.84 -0.25 0.82
C LYS A 321 26.28 -1.63 0.48
N LYS A 322 27.00 -2.73 0.74
CA LYS A 322 26.48 -4.11 0.59
C LYS A 322 25.34 -4.39 1.58
N LYS A 323 25.55 -4.12 2.86
CA LYS A 323 24.57 -4.29 3.96
C LYS A 323 23.29 -3.49 3.69
N LEU A 324 23.42 -2.19 3.43
CA LEU A 324 22.29 -1.29 3.15
C LEU A 324 21.44 -1.79 1.97
N ARG A 325 22.07 -2.23 0.87
CA ARG A 325 21.36 -2.78 -0.30
C ARG A 325 20.64 -4.10 0.02
N LYS A 326 21.24 -4.98 0.82
CA LYS A 326 20.63 -6.23 1.31
C LYS A 326 19.40 -5.94 2.18
N ARG A 327 19.48 -4.98 3.13
CA ARG A 327 18.33 -4.53 3.94
C ARG A 327 17.19 -3.95 3.10
N ILE A 328 17.49 -3.05 2.16
CA ILE A 328 16.47 -2.44 1.29
C ILE A 328 15.79 -3.51 0.41
N TRP A 329 16.55 -4.47 -0.15
CA TRP A 329 15.96 -5.57 -0.93
C TRP A 329 15.01 -6.42 -0.09
N TRP A 330 15.44 -6.89 1.08
CA TRP A 330 14.57 -7.68 1.95
C TRP A 330 13.36 -6.91 2.46
N TRP A 331 13.46 -5.58 2.61
CA TRP A 331 12.29 -4.75 2.89
C TRP A 331 11.32 -4.68 1.69
N CYS A 332 11.82 -4.60 0.45
CA CYS A 332 10.98 -4.77 -0.74
C CYS A 332 10.24 -6.11 -0.73
N CYS A 333 10.95 -7.22 -0.47
CA CYS A 333 10.36 -8.56 -0.37
C CYS A 333 9.26 -8.60 0.69
N MET A 334 9.58 -8.22 1.93
CA MET A 334 8.65 -8.18 3.07
C MET A 334 7.40 -7.34 2.76
N ARG A 335 7.57 -6.11 2.26
CA ARG A 335 6.42 -5.22 2.02
C ARG A 335 5.54 -5.69 0.86
N ASP A 336 6.13 -6.24 -0.20
CA ASP A 336 5.39 -6.86 -1.31
C ASP A 336 4.52 -8.04 -0.82
N ARG A 337 5.07 -8.91 0.06
CA ARG A 337 4.36 -10.05 0.66
C ARG A 337 3.25 -9.61 1.63
N LEU A 338 3.49 -8.60 2.46
CA LEU A 338 2.48 -8.04 3.37
C LEU A 338 1.35 -7.30 2.63
N ILE A 339 1.67 -6.54 1.57
CA ILE A 339 0.67 -5.92 0.68
C ILE A 339 -0.17 -7.00 -0.01
N ALA A 340 0.46 -8.04 -0.55
CA ALA A 340 -0.25 -9.13 -1.23
C ALA A 340 -1.28 -9.81 -0.30
N LEU A 341 -0.88 -10.11 0.93
CA LEU A 341 -1.73 -10.69 1.96
C LEU A 341 -2.91 -9.77 2.36
N GLY A 342 -2.63 -8.50 2.69
CA GLY A 342 -3.65 -7.56 3.19
C GLY A 342 -4.58 -7.01 2.10
N MET A 343 -4.07 -6.77 0.88
CA MET A 343 -4.83 -6.17 -0.23
C MET A 343 -5.38 -7.18 -1.24
N ARG A 344 -4.99 -8.47 -1.16
CA ARG A 344 -5.40 -9.54 -2.08
C ARG A 344 -5.02 -9.28 -3.55
N GLN A 345 -3.82 -8.72 -3.73
CA GLN A 345 -3.15 -8.53 -5.01
C GLN A 345 -1.97 -9.51 -5.09
N PRO A 346 -1.52 -9.96 -6.27
CA PRO A 346 -0.33 -10.79 -6.39
C PRO A 346 0.91 -10.03 -5.91
N SER A 347 1.79 -10.75 -5.20
CA SER A 347 3.18 -10.35 -4.95
C SER A 347 3.93 -10.23 -6.29
N ARG A 348 4.74 -9.18 -6.44
CA ARG A 348 5.53 -8.93 -7.66
C ARG A 348 6.91 -9.56 -7.64
N ILE A 349 7.52 -9.71 -6.46
CA ILE A 349 8.82 -10.36 -6.32
C ILE A 349 8.57 -11.85 -6.08
N LYS A 350 8.86 -12.69 -7.08
CA LYS A 350 8.90 -14.14 -6.87
C LYS A 350 10.26 -14.54 -6.30
N ASP A 351 10.38 -15.76 -5.81
CA ASP A 351 11.59 -16.25 -5.13
C ASP A 351 12.64 -16.74 -6.13
N GLU A 352 12.21 -17.11 -7.33
CA GLU A 352 13.05 -17.41 -8.49
C GLU A 352 13.69 -16.18 -9.17
N ASP A 353 13.27 -14.95 -8.81
CA ASP A 353 13.71 -13.70 -9.46
C ASP A 353 14.94 -13.04 -8.76
N PHE A 354 15.42 -13.55 -7.62
CA PHE A 354 16.54 -12.99 -6.85
C PHE A 354 17.46 -14.03 -6.20
N ASP A 355 18.70 -13.64 -5.92
CA ASP A 355 19.75 -14.51 -5.32
C ASP A 355 20.39 -13.90 -4.05
N VAL A 356 19.74 -12.89 -3.46
CA VAL A 356 20.16 -12.21 -2.23
C VAL A 356 19.99 -13.13 -1.01
N PRO A 357 21.05 -13.42 -0.23
CA PRO A 357 20.95 -14.29 0.95
C PRO A 357 20.13 -13.64 2.06
N MET A 358 19.59 -14.46 2.98
CA MET A 358 18.79 -14.01 4.14
C MET A 358 19.56 -12.98 5.00
N LEU A 359 18.82 -12.10 5.67
CA LEU A 359 19.39 -11.10 6.59
C LEU A 359 20.08 -11.76 7.79
N GLU A 360 21.16 -11.11 8.24
CA GLU A 360 21.93 -11.45 9.43
C GLU A 360 21.99 -10.24 10.38
N GLU A 361 22.28 -10.42 11.67
CA GLU A 361 22.55 -9.29 12.59
C GLU A 361 23.69 -8.40 12.05
N SER A 362 24.65 -9.02 11.36
CA SER A 362 25.77 -8.35 10.70
C SER A 362 25.33 -7.30 9.66
N ASP A 363 24.11 -7.36 9.11
CA ASP A 363 23.59 -6.42 8.12
C ASP A 363 23.09 -5.08 8.70
N PHE A 364 23.02 -4.94 10.02
CA PHE A 364 22.46 -3.77 10.70
C PHE A 364 23.55 -2.93 11.38
N GLU A 365 23.35 -1.61 11.40
CA GLU A 365 24.23 -0.67 12.10
C GLU A 365 23.86 -0.60 13.59
N ILE A 366 24.43 -1.52 14.38
CA ILE A 366 24.28 -1.57 15.84
C ILE A 366 25.37 -0.70 16.48
N GLU A 367 25.06 0.57 16.69
CA GLU A 367 25.96 1.58 17.25
C GLU A 367 25.15 2.67 18.00
N ALA A 368 25.67 3.11 19.15
CA ALA A 368 25.00 4.09 19.99
C ALA A 368 25.27 5.52 19.52
N LEU A 369 24.19 6.26 19.24
CA LEU A 369 24.21 7.65 18.80
C LEU A 369 25.02 8.54 19.78
N PRO A 370 25.99 9.33 19.29
CA PRO A 370 26.86 10.17 20.12
C PRO A 370 26.11 11.10 21.11
N LYS A 371 26.76 11.36 22.26
CA LYS A 371 26.16 12.10 23.39
C LYS A 371 25.99 13.60 23.12
N ASP A 372 26.73 14.12 22.15
CA ASP A 372 26.68 15.48 21.59
C ASP A 372 25.59 15.64 20.50
N ASN A 373 24.82 14.60 20.19
CA ASN A 373 23.62 14.75 19.38
C ASN A 373 22.53 15.51 20.16
N THR A 374 22.29 16.76 19.77
CA THR A 374 21.31 17.67 20.39
C THR A 374 19.92 17.57 19.75
N VAL A 375 19.83 17.03 18.53
CA VAL A 375 18.59 16.91 17.77
C VAL A 375 17.66 15.85 18.35
N ILE A 376 18.22 14.73 18.84
CA ILE A 376 17.44 13.62 19.39
C ILE A 376 17.56 13.60 20.92
N PRO A 377 16.46 13.80 21.67
CA PRO A 377 16.52 13.92 23.13
C PRO A 377 16.98 12.62 23.79
N ALA A 378 17.54 12.73 25.00
CA ALA A 378 18.04 11.58 25.78
C ALA A 378 16.93 10.58 26.19
N SER A 379 15.65 11.00 26.15
CA SER A 379 14.49 10.12 26.32
C SER A 379 14.36 9.07 25.21
N CYS A 380 14.87 9.36 24.01
CA CYS A 380 14.90 8.42 22.90
C CYS A 380 16.04 7.43 23.14
N THR A 381 15.70 6.31 23.79
CA THR A 381 16.66 5.28 24.24
C THR A 381 17.06 4.30 23.16
N LEU A 382 16.20 4.07 22.15
CA LEU A 382 16.41 3.10 21.06
C LEU A 382 17.72 3.33 20.30
N VAL A 383 18.04 4.57 19.94
CA VAL A 383 19.31 4.93 19.28
C VAL A 383 20.55 4.89 20.19
N ARG A 384 20.40 4.56 21.48
CA ARG A 384 21.50 4.54 22.46
C ARG A 384 21.62 3.23 23.23
N ASN A 385 20.62 2.35 23.15
CA ASN A 385 20.63 1.02 23.74
C ASN A 385 20.94 -0.02 22.64
N LEU A 386 22.17 -0.55 22.67
CA LEU A 386 22.64 -1.52 21.67
C LEU A 386 21.84 -2.83 21.68
N ASP A 387 21.33 -3.24 22.85
CA ASP A 387 20.61 -4.52 22.96
C ASP A 387 19.18 -4.41 22.39
N MET A 388 18.54 -3.26 22.53
CA MET A 388 17.31 -2.96 21.76
C MET A 388 17.57 -2.97 20.25
N GLN A 389 18.71 -2.45 19.78
CA GLN A 389 19.06 -2.46 18.36
C GLN A 389 19.28 -3.90 17.84
N ARG A 390 19.92 -4.77 18.64
CA ARG A 390 20.04 -6.21 18.37
C ARG A 390 18.70 -6.91 18.29
N GLU A 391 17.84 -6.72 19.30
CA GLU A 391 16.51 -7.34 19.30
C GLU A 391 15.67 -6.90 18.10
N LEU A 392 15.75 -5.63 17.69
CA LEU A 392 15.08 -5.14 16.48
C LEU A 392 15.67 -5.72 15.18
N ALA A 393 16.98 -5.91 15.09
CA ALA A 393 17.62 -6.61 13.98
C ALA A 393 17.12 -8.06 13.89
N ILE A 394 17.08 -8.78 15.02
CA ILE A 394 16.60 -10.17 15.12
C ILE A 394 15.10 -10.26 14.77
N MET A 395 14.27 -9.33 15.26
CA MET A 395 12.85 -9.22 14.86
C MET A 395 12.70 -8.94 13.35
N CYS A 396 13.58 -8.14 12.75
CA CYS A 396 13.57 -7.86 11.31
C CYS A 396 13.92 -9.12 10.49
N ILE A 397 14.86 -9.94 10.96
CA ILE A 397 15.23 -11.23 10.34
C ILE A 397 14.06 -12.23 10.46
N ALA A 398 13.47 -12.38 11.65
CA ALA A 398 12.30 -13.24 11.87
C ALA A 398 11.10 -12.83 10.99
N LYS A 399 10.87 -11.52 10.85
CA LYS A 399 9.87 -10.94 9.94
C LYS A 399 10.18 -11.24 8.47
N ALA A 400 11.44 -11.24 8.05
CA ALA A 400 11.83 -11.60 6.69
C ALA A 400 11.58 -13.10 6.41
N GLN A 401 11.89 -13.97 7.37
CA GLN A 401 11.63 -15.41 7.29
C GLN A 401 10.13 -15.74 7.14
N VAL A 402 9.26 -15.24 8.03
CA VAL A 402 7.81 -15.51 7.91
C VAL A 402 7.20 -14.93 6.63
N CYS A 403 7.77 -13.84 6.09
CA CYS A 403 7.35 -13.34 4.79
C CYS A 403 7.62 -14.34 3.65
N VAL A 404 8.69 -15.14 3.71
CA VAL A 404 8.95 -16.23 2.75
C VAL A 404 7.84 -17.29 2.87
N CYS A 405 7.53 -17.75 4.09
CA CYS A 405 6.44 -18.70 4.33
C CYS A 405 5.07 -18.17 3.86
N ILE A 406 4.79 -16.86 4.04
CA ILE A 406 3.61 -16.18 3.49
C ILE A 406 3.60 -16.23 1.96
N SER A 407 4.76 -16.11 1.29
CA SER A 407 4.84 -16.23 -0.17
C SER A 407 4.52 -17.64 -0.65
N HIS A 408 5.04 -18.67 0.04
CA HIS A 408 4.69 -20.07 -0.22
C HIS A 408 3.17 -20.29 -0.06
N MET A 409 2.61 -19.85 1.07
CA MET A 409 1.16 -19.93 1.36
C MET A 409 0.32 -19.25 0.27
N LEU A 410 0.70 -18.05 -0.16
CA LEU A 410 0.00 -17.31 -1.20
C LEU A 410 0.08 -18.02 -2.57
N LYS A 411 1.27 -18.51 -2.97
CA LYS A 411 1.47 -19.26 -4.23
C LYS A 411 0.64 -20.56 -4.28
N ALA A 412 0.50 -21.25 -3.16
CA ALA A 412 -0.23 -22.52 -3.10
C ALA A 412 -1.75 -22.34 -2.95
N GLN A 413 -2.21 -21.45 -2.05
CA GLN A 413 -3.64 -21.29 -1.76
C GLN A 413 -4.38 -20.36 -2.72
N TYR A 414 -3.69 -19.53 -3.52
CA TYR A 414 -4.32 -18.55 -4.40
C TYR A 414 -3.78 -18.58 -5.83
N SER A 415 -4.63 -18.28 -6.80
CA SER A 415 -4.27 -18.10 -8.21
C SER A 415 -4.77 -16.76 -8.75
N VAL A 416 -3.99 -16.17 -9.67
CA VAL A 416 -4.38 -14.92 -10.37
C VAL A 416 -5.47 -15.16 -11.42
N PHE A 417 -5.51 -16.35 -12.00
CA PHE A 417 -6.55 -16.73 -12.97
C PHE A 417 -7.79 -17.29 -12.28
N THR A 418 -8.96 -16.73 -12.61
CA THR A 418 -10.26 -17.38 -12.38
C THR A 418 -10.53 -18.37 -13.51
N ARG A 419 -10.77 -19.65 -13.19
CA ARG A 419 -11.13 -20.67 -14.19
C ARG A 419 -12.61 -20.66 -14.56
N ASP A 420 -13.45 -20.21 -13.63
CA ASP A 420 -14.88 -19.97 -13.87
C ASP A 420 -15.05 -18.65 -14.62
N ILE A 421 -15.86 -18.63 -15.68
CA ILE A 421 -16.09 -17.43 -16.49
C ILE A 421 -16.93 -16.41 -15.71
N ILE A 422 -16.26 -15.58 -14.92
CA ILE A 422 -16.76 -14.25 -14.56
C ILE A 422 -16.96 -13.52 -15.89
N LYS A 423 -18.19 -13.05 -16.16
CA LYS A 423 -18.41 -12.13 -17.27
C LYS A 423 -17.50 -10.93 -17.06
N LEU A 424 -16.60 -10.69 -18.00
CA LEU A 424 -15.80 -9.46 -18.02
C LEU A 424 -16.73 -8.29 -18.37
N GLU A 425 -17.45 -7.80 -17.37
CA GLU A 425 -18.13 -6.51 -17.44
C GLU A 425 -17.06 -5.43 -17.68
N ASN A 426 -17.40 -4.39 -18.42
CA ASN A 426 -16.45 -3.34 -18.83
C ASN A 426 -16.13 -2.40 -17.64
N THR A 427 -15.44 -2.91 -16.62
CA THR A 427 -15.13 -2.19 -15.39
C THR A 427 -13.79 -1.48 -15.46
N THR A 428 -13.79 -0.15 -15.34
CA THR A 428 -12.58 0.67 -15.13
C THR A 428 -12.15 0.72 -13.65
N ASN A 429 -12.59 -0.24 -12.83
CA ASN A 429 -12.44 -0.23 -11.38
C ASN A 429 -11.41 -1.28 -10.92
N SER A 430 -10.72 -0.99 -9.81
CA SER A 430 -9.79 -1.91 -9.16
C SER A 430 -10.47 -3.25 -8.83
N THR A 431 -9.95 -4.33 -9.41
CA THR A 431 -10.49 -5.69 -9.29
C THR A 431 -9.61 -6.55 -8.37
N ILE A 432 -10.20 -7.46 -7.59
CA ILE A 432 -9.45 -8.40 -6.75
C ILE A 432 -8.68 -9.37 -7.66
N MET A 433 -7.38 -9.54 -7.42
CA MET A 433 -6.49 -10.29 -8.31
C MET A 433 -6.00 -11.63 -7.74
N LEU A 434 -6.37 -11.99 -6.50
CA LEU A 434 -6.09 -13.31 -5.92
C LEU A 434 -7.39 -14.05 -5.59
N PHE A 435 -7.55 -15.23 -6.19
CA PHE A 435 -8.71 -16.11 -6.03
C PHE A 435 -8.29 -17.41 -5.33
N PRO A 436 -9.05 -17.92 -4.33
CA PRO A 436 -8.71 -19.18 -3.68
C PRO A 436 -8.68 -20.36 -4.65
N ASN A 437 -7.62 -21.17 -4.58
CA ASN A 437 -7.45 -22.36 -5.40
C ASN A 437 -8.40 -23.47 -4.93
N LYS A 438 -9.40 -23.81 -5.75
CA LYS A 438 -10.42 -24.83 -5.45
C LYS A 438 -9.94 -26.29 -5.66
N GLN A 439 -8.65 -26.51 -5.97
CA GLN A 439 -8.13 -27.85 -6.30
C GLN A 439 -7.91 -28.70 -5.03
N LEU A 440 -8.75 -29.73 -4.86
CA LEU A 440 -8.74 -30.65 -3.70
C LEU A 440 -7.42 -31.42 -3.48
N TYR A 441 -6.54 -31.48 -4.47
CA TYR A 441 -5.27 -32.19 -4.43
C TYR A 441 -4.10 -31.37 -3.85
N ASN A 442 -4.35 -30.16 -3.34
CA ASN A 442 -3.30 -29.29 -2.78
C ASN A 442 -2.99 -29.54 -1.28
N VAL A 443 -3.56 -30.61 -0.69
CA VAL A 443 -3.46 -30.89 0.76
C VAL A 443 -2.01 -31.14 1.20
N GLU A 444 -1.23 -31.86 0.41
CA GLU A 444 0.19 -32.13 0.71
C GLU A 444 1.02 -30.83 0.75
N SER A 445 0.82 -29.94 -0.22
CA SER A 445 1.42 -28.59 -0.24
C SER A 445 1.05 -27.79 1.01
N ILE A 446 -0.22 -27.85 1.43
CA ILE A 446 -0.73 -27.13 2.61
C ILE A 446 -0.07 -27.67 3.88
N ASN A 447 -0.04 -28.99 4.06
CA ASN A 447 0.63 -29.62 5.21
C ASN A 447 2.13 -29.30 5.25
N LYS A 448 2.81 -29.24 4.10
CA LYS A 448 4.23 -28.85 4.04
C LYS A 448 4.46 -27.43 4.54
N MET A 449 3.61 -26.48 4.14
CA MET A 449 3.73 -25.07 4.56
C MET A 449 3.33 -24.87 6.03
N ASP A 450 2.39 -25.67 6.54
CA ASP A 450 2.01 -25.68 7.95
C ASP A 450 3.20 -26.13 8.82
N LEU A 451 3.87 -27.23 8.43
CA LEU A 451 5.11 -27.69 9.06
C LEU A 451 6.26 -26.67 8.94
N GLU A 452 6.39 -25.98 7.80
CA GLU A 452 7.37 -24.90 7.61
C GLU A 452 7.13 -23.72 8.57
N LEU A 453 5.86 -23.33 8.75
CA LEU A 453 5.47 -22.24 9.63
C LEU A 453 5.59 -22.62 11.12
N ILE A 454 5.29 -23.87 11.48
CA ILE A 454 5.52 -24.41 12.83
C ILE A 454 7.01 -24.42 13.15
N ALA A 455 7.85 -24.98 12.26
CA ALA A 455 9.30 -25.01 12.45
C ALA A 455 9.90 -23.61 12.56
N TRP A 456 9.41 -22.64 11.78
CA TRP A 456 9.78 -21.23 11.95
C TRP A 456 9.38 -20.71 13.34
N ALA A 457 8.14 -20.91 13.77
CA ALA A 457 7.64 -20.43 15.06
C ALA A 457 8.40 -21.05 16.27
N GLU A 458 8.73 -22.33 16.20
CA GLU A 458 9.55 -23.04 17.20
C GLU A 458 11.01 -22.55 17.21
N SER A 459 11.54 -22.10 16.06
CA SER A 459 12.90 -21.55 15.95
C SER A 459 13.07 -20.11 16.45
N LEU A 460 11.98 -19.43 16.86
CA LEU A 460 12.02 -18.01 17.20
C LEU A 460 12.88 -17.71 18.44
N PRO A 461 13.87 -16.79 18.34
CA PRO A 461 14.59 -16.26 19.50
C PRO A 461 13.66 -15.60 20.50
N THR A 462 14.03 -15.58 21.78
CA THR A 462 13.16 -15.13 22.89
C THR A 462 12.58 -13.72 22.72
N CYS A 463 13.32 -12.79 22.10
CA CYS A 463 12.83 -11.44 21.80
C CYS A 463 11.72 -11.42 20.73
N CYS A 464 11.65 -12.41 19.85
CA CYS A 464 10.62 -12.55 18.81
C CYS A 464 9.39 -13.35 19.26
N GLN A 465 9.44 -14.00 20.43
CA GLN A 465 8.32 -14.76 20.97
C GLN A 465 7.27 -13.81 21.57
N ASN A 466 6.00 -14.03 21.27
CA ASN A 466 4.90 -13.24 21.85
C ASN A 466 4.83 -13.53 23.36
N ARG A 467 4.85 -12.46 24.17
CA ARG A 467 4.74 -12.54 25.64
C ARG A 467 3.75 -11.50 26.17
N THR A 468 3.11 -11.80 27.30
CA THR A 468 2.21 -10.85 27.96
C THR A 468 2.97 -9.59 28.39
N LEU A 469 2.41 -8.42 28.05
CA LEU A 469 2.97 -7.13 28.45
C LEU A 469 2.91 -6.94 29.96
N THR A 470 4.03 -6.56 30.57
CA THR A 470 4.05 -6.12 31.97
C THR A 470 3.81 -4.61 32.07
N PRO A 471 3.40 -4.08 33.24
CA PRO A 471 3.38 -2.64 33.47
C PRO A 471 4.75 -1.96 33.32
N LEU A 472 5.86 -2.71 33.44
CA LEU A 472 7.22 -2.20 33.22
C LEU A 472 7.53 -2.01 31.73
N ASP A 473 6.99 -2.86 30.85
CA ASP A 473 7.15 -2.72 29.39
C ASP A 473 6.43 -1.48 28.85
N VAL A 474 5.28 -1.15 29.45
CA VAL A 474 4.46 0.01 29.08
C VAL A 474 4.96 1.30 29.74
N LYS A 475 5.53 1.22 30.95
CA LYS A 475 6.07 2.38 31.66
C LYS A 475 7.36 2.86 30.99
N ASP A 476 7.36 4.14 30.62
CA ASP A 476 8.42 4.81 29.87
C ASP A 476 8.69 4.27 28.44
N GLY A 477 8.04 3.18 28.01
CA GLY A 477 8.08 2.68 26.63
C GLY A 477 9.46 2.20 26.15
N ARG A 478 10.26 1.59 27.04
CA ARG A 478 11.68 1.29 26.80
C ARG A 478 12.01 -0.18 26.45
N THR A 479 11.00 -1.05 26.29
CA THR A 479 11.24 -2.45 25.92
C THR A 479 10.95 -2.70 24.43
N THR A 480 11.79 -3.51 23.80
CA THR A 480 11.56 -4.13 22.50
C THR A 480 10.57 -5.28 22.62
N ILE A 481 9.51 -5.27 21.80
CA ILE A 481 8.34 -6.13 21.99
C ILE A 481 7.86 -6.67 20.64
N ALA A 482 7.79 -7.99 20.49
CA ALA A 482 6.99 -8.65 19.47
C ALA A 482 5.52 -8.75 19.93
N VAL A 483 4.59 -8.39 19.04
CA VAL A 483 3.13 -8.34 19.29
C VAL A 483 2.41 -9.11 18.20
#